data_AF-I4HB77-F1
#
_entry.id   AF-I4HB77-F1
#
_cell.length_a   1.000
_cell.length_b   1.000
_cell.length_c   1.000
_cell.angle_alpha   90.00
_cell.angle_beta   90.00
_cell.angle_gamma   90.00
#
_symmetry.space_group_name_H-M   'P 1'
#
loop_
_entity.id
_entity.type
_entity.pdbx_description
1 polymer ?
#
loop_
_entity_poly.entity_id
_entity_poly.type
_entity_poly.pdbx_seq_one_letter_code
_entity_poly.pdbx_strand_id
1 'polypeptide(L)'
;MITNISRQLTTGALAIAGSVAAFGFAGAAQAATILSGTLALTGTAEIDPWGTPNPMLKPLNITAVNGATGQFAGVTTANISTPASFALTGTGTGMMSMFTAPSSLADFISITVNQPYPIGPGPGIVVGNITSTVAFGTDMPSGGGDGTTTYTVTGTMLFDEPNGYPDLFGTFSIGFTRSVTGGQVSQSYNLSLQKSGLTVPEPSAILGILAVAGVGAFARRKS
;
A
#
# COMPACT_ATOMS: atom_id res chain seq x y z
N MET A 1 -14.02 19.86 -78.94
CA MET A 1 -12.87 19.26 -78.25
C MET A 1 -12.70 19.97 -76.91
N ILE A 2 -13.21 19.38 -75.83
CA ILE A 2 -12.89 19.76 -74.45
C ILE A 2 -12.53 18.45 -73.74
N THR A 3 -11.29 18.42 -73.25
CA THR A 3 -10.59 17.24 -72.74
C THR A 3 -11.01 16.96 -71.30
N ASN A 4 -11.24 15.68 -71.00
CA ASN A 4 -11.52 15.09 -69.70
C ASN A 4 -10.54 15.58 -68.60
N ILE A 5 -10.97 16.51 -67.74
CA ILE A 5 -10.34 16.83 -66.45
C ILE A 5 -11.16 16.29 -65.26
N SER A 6 -12.29 15.62 -65.51
CA SER A 6 -13.18 15.13 -64.44
C SER A 6 -12.88 13.70 -63.95
N ARG A 7 -11.94 12.97 -64.56
CA ARG A 7 -11.67 11.56 -64.22
C ARG A 7 -10.39 11.28 -63.41
N GLN A 8 -9.62 12.30 -63.03
CA GLN A 8 -8.43 12.12 -62.18
C GLN A 8 -8.59 12.58 -60.73
N LEU A 9 -9.70 13.24 -60.36
CA LEU A 9 -9.97 13.58 -58.96
C LEU A 9 -10.57 12.43 -58.15
N THR A 10 -10.96 11.32 -58.79
CA THR A 10 -11.60 10.18 -58.14
C THR A 10 -10.61 9.15 -57.58
N THR A 11 -9.30 9.32 -57.80
CA THR A 11 -8.26 8.37 -57.32
C THR A 11 -7.27 8.98 -56.33
N GLY A 12 -7.42 10.28 -55.98
CA GLY A 12 -6.57 10.98 -55.01
C GLY A 12 -7.19 11.18 -53.63
N ALA A 13 -8.51 11.03 -53.49
CA ALA A 13 -9.21 11.26 -52.22
C ALA A 13 -9.53 9.98 -51.43
N LEU A 14 -9.27 8.79 -52.00
CA LEU A 14 -9.60 7.50 -51.38
C LEU A 14 -8.44 6.88 -50.57
N ALA A 15 -7.26 7.50 -50.56
CA ALA A 15 -6.07 6.97 -49.89
C ALA A 15 -5.61 7.78 -48.66
N ILE A 16 -6.23 8.94 -48.38
CA ILE A 16 -5.81 9.84 -47.27
C ILE A 16 -6.99 10.17 -46.33
N ALA A 17 -8.19 9.70 -46.60
CA ALA A 17 -9.32 9.82 -45.68
C ALA A 17 -9.37 8.59 -44.76
N GLY A 18 -8.64 8.67 -43.65
CA GLY A 18 -9.12 8.04 -42.42
C GLY A 18 -8.28 6.90 -41.86
N SER A 19 -6.97 6.95 -42.01
CA SER A 19 -5.97 6.38 -41.09
C SER A 19 -6.11 6.86 -39.62
N VAL A 20 -7.31 7.29 -39.21
CA VAL A 20 -7.67 7.88 -37.92
C VAL A 20 -8.58 6.94 -37.11
N ALA A 21 -9.16 5.90 -37.74
CA ALA A 21 -9.96 4.91 -37.02
C ALA A 21 -9.13 3.88 -36.23
N ALA A 22 -7.81 3.82 -36.44
CA ALA A 22 -6.91 2.88 -35.74
C ALA A 22 -6.26 3.48 -34.49
N PHE A 23 -6.37 4.80 -34.26
CA PHE A 23 -5.82 5.47 -33.06
C PHE A 23 -6.88 5.78 -31.99
N GLY A 24 -8.14 5.38 -32.19
CA GLY A 24 -9.26 5.69 -31.27
C GLY A 24 -9.51 4.69 -30.15
N PHE A 25 -8.88 3.51 -30.16
CA PHE A 25 -9.06 2.48 -29.12
C PHE A 25 -7.79 2.21 -28.30
N ALA A 26 -6.76 3.04 -28.42
CA ALA A 26 -5.51 2.91 -27.66
C ALA A 26 -5.65 3.31 -26.17
N GLY A 27 -6.84 3.67 -25.69
CA GLY A 27 -7.03 4.26 -24.34
C GLY A 27 -8.04 3.57 -23.42
N ALA A 28 -8.71 2.48 -23.82
CA ALA A 28 -9.76 1.87 -22.99
C ALA A 28 -9.44 0.44 -22.51
N ALA A 29 -8.21 -0.03 -22.70
CA ALA A 29 -7.68 -1.07 -21.82
C ALA A 29 -7.26 -0.36 -20.53
N GLN A 30 -8.19 -0.20 -19.58
CA GLN A 30 -7.82 0.13 -18.21
C GLN A 30 -6.93 -1.02 -17.72
N ALA A 31 -5.62 -0.82 -17.81
CA ALA A 31 -4.66 -1.80 -17.31
C ALA A 31 -4.96 -1.95 -15.82
N ALA A 32 -5.08 -3.19 -15.35
CA ALA A 32 -5.32 -3.46 -13.95
C ALA A 32 -4.30 -2.69 -13.10
N THR A 33 -4.76 -1.82 -12.20
CA THR A 33 -3.85 -1.05 -11.35
C THR A 33 -3.31 -2.00 -10.30
N ILE A 34 -2.00 -2.25 -10.34
CA ILE A 34 -1.31 -3.08 -9.37
C ILE A 34 -0.80 -2.14 -8.28
N LEU A 35 -1.70 -1.78 -7.36
CA LEU A 35 -1.42 -0.95 -6.19
C LEU A 35 -0.82 -1.78 -5.04
N SER A 36 0.07 -2.71 -5.37
CA SER A 36 0.78 -3.55 -4.39
C SER A 36 2.10 -2.91 -3.98
N GLY A 37 2.65 -3.32 -2.84
CA GLY A 37 3.98 -2.89 -2.41
C GLY A 37 4.36 -3.45 -1.06
N THR A 38 5.66 -3.45 -0.78
CA THR A 38 6.19 -3.77 0.55
C THR A 38 6.96 -2.58 1.10
N LEU A 39 6.82 -2.30 2.39
CA LEU A 39 7.62 -1.30 3.08
C LEU A 39 8.19 -1.94 4.35
N ALA A 40 9.50 -1.86 4.54
CA ALA A 40 10.20 -2.32 5.73
C ALA A 40 11.00 -1.15 6.30
N LEU A 41 10.84 -0.88 7.59
CA LEU A 41 11.51 0.23 8.28
C LEU A 41 11.94 -0.17 9.68
N THR A 42 12.91 0.57 10.21
CA THR A 42 13.40 0.44 11.58
C THR A 42 13.43 1.78 12.26
N GLY A 43 13.33 1.76 13.58
CA GLY A 43 13.34 2.98 14.37
C GLY A 43 13.71 2.75 15.84
N THR A 44 13.77 3.85 16.58
CA THR A 44 13.94 3.81 18.04
C THR A 44 12.58 3.72 18.72
N ALA A 45 12.54 3.09 19.88
CA ALA A 45 11.31 2.94 20.66
C ALA A 45 11.56 3.16 22.15
N GLU A 46 10.49 3.38 22.89
CA GLU A 46 10.43 3.19 24.34
C GLU A 46 9.52 1.98 24.60
N ILE A 47 10.03 1.02 25.36
CA ILE A 47 9.42 -0.30 25.56
C ILE A 47 9.40 -0.60 27.05
N ASP A 48 8.23 -0.89 27.60
CA ASP A 48 8.12 -1.29 29.00
C ASP A 48 8.86 -2.62 29.27
N PRO A 49 9.53 -2.77 30.44
CA PRO A 49 10.22 -3.99 30.81
C PRO A 49 9.32 -5.22 30.81
N TRP A 50 9.90 -6.41 30.59
CA TRP A 50 9.20 -7.67 30.78
C TRP A 50 8.62 -7.78 32.20
N GLY A 51 7.46 -8.41 32.33
CA GLY A 51 6.72 -8.50 33.60
C GLY A 51 5.91 -7.25 33.96
N THR A 52 5.99 -6.17 33.19
CA THR A 52 5.11 -5.01 33.35
C THR A 52 3.68 -5.39 32.95
N PRO A 53 2.66 -5.10 33.78
CA PRO A 53 1.27 -5.25 33.39
C PRO A 53 0.91 -4.29 32.25
N ASN A 54 0.29 -4.83 31.20
CA ASN A 54 -0.14 -4.10 30.01
C ASN A 54 0.99 -3.24 29.39
N PRO A 55 2.10 -3.88 28.95
CA PRO A 55 3.29 -3.14 28.53
C PRO A 55 2.98 -2.22 27.35
N MET A 56 3.47 -0.98 27.45
CA MET A 56 3.36 0.03 26.40
C MET A 56 4.54 -0.08 25.42
N LEU A 57 4.22 -0.05 24.13
CA LEU A 57 5.17 -0.08 23.03
C LEU A 57 5.07 1.24 22.26
N LYS A 58 6.11 2.08 22.37
CA LYS A 58 6.10 3.44 21.82
C LYS A 58 7.19 3.62 20.77
N PRO A 59 6.88 3.55 19.46
CA PRO A 59 7.77 4.07 18.43
C PRO A 59 8.07 5.55 18.69
N LEU A 60 9.34 5.95 18.61
CA LEU A 60 9.77 7.34 18.83
C LEU A 60 10.16 8.02 17.53
N ASN A 61 11.01 7.37 16.73
CA ASN A 61 11.51 7.91 15.47
C ASN A 61 11.79 6.78 14.47
N ILE A 62 11.71 7.09 13.19
CA ILE A 62 12.16 6.19 12.11
C ILE A 62 13.63 6.50 11.81
N THR A 63 14.49 5.49 11.86
CA THR A 63 15.93 5.63 11.61
C THR A 63 16.33 5.18 10.20
N ALA A 64 15.61 4.22 9.61
CA ALA A 64 15.90 3.74 8.27
C ALA A 64 14.68 3.13 7.57
N VAL A 65 14.69 3.23 6.24
CA VAL A 65 13.85 2.41 5.35
C VAL A 65 14.73 1.30 4.79
N ASN A 66 14.43 0.07 5.16
CA ASN A 66 15.20 -1.13 4.82
C ASN A 66 14.75 -1.77 3.50
N GLY A 67 13.55 -1.45 3.03
CA GLY A 67 13.05 -1.90 1.74
C GLY A 67 11.74 -1.21 1.39
N ALA A 68 11.59 -0.79 0.14
CA ALA A 68 10.38 -0.13 -0.33
C ALA A 68 10.15 -0.50 -1.80
N THR A 69 9.02 -1.15 -2.10
CA THR A 69 8.71 -1.69 -3.44
C THR A 69 7.29 -1.32 -3.87
N GLY A 70 7.00 -1.49 -5.16
CA GLY A 70 5.69 -1.18 -5.73
C GLY A 70 5.32 0.29 -5.49
N GLN A 71 4.11 0.54 -4.99
CA GLN A 71 3.67 1.91 -4.67
C GLN A 71 4.58 2.63 -3.66
N PHE A 72 5.26 1.89 -2.77
CA PHE A 72 6.16 2.47 -1.78
C PHE A 72 7.58 2.69 -2.33
N ALA A 73 7.86 2.38 -3.60
CA ALA A 73 9.19 2.62 -4.16
C ALA A 73 9.62 4.09 -4.00
N GLY A 74 10.87 4.32 -3.60
CA GLY A 74 11.42 5.66 -3.40
C GLY A 74 10.97 6.38 -2.12
N VAL A 75 10.13 5.76 -1.29
CA VAL A 75 9.77 6.29 0.04
C VAL A 75 11.03 6.32 0.92
N THR A 76 11.27 7.46 1.55
CA THR A 76 12.35 7.69 2.52
C THR A 76 11.78 7.91 3.93
N THR A 77 12.64 8.00 4.94
CA THR A 77 12.21 8.25 6.33
C THR A 77 11.44 9.57 6.49
N ALA A 78 11.74 10.58 5.66
CA ALA A 78 11.03 11.86 5.67
C ALA A 78 9.59 11.78 5.11
N ASN A 79 9.25 10.69 4.42
CA ASN A 79 7.94 10.49 3.82
C ASN A 79 6.98 9.72 4.74
N ILE A 80 7.43 9.30 5.92
CA ILE A 80 6.68 8.37 6.78
C ILE A 80 6.51 9.00 8.16
N SER A 81 5.29 8.96 8.70
CA SER A 81 5.07 9.34 10.10
C SER A 81 5.57 8.26 11.07
N THR A 82 5.98 8.64 12.26
CA THR A 82 6.23 7.67 13.33
C THR A 82 4.96 6.84 13.59
N PRO A 83 5.05 5.50 13.67
CA PRO A 83 3.87 4.68 13.93
C PRO A 83 3.26 4.96 15.30
N ALA A 84 1.94 4.82 15.43
CA ALA A 84 1.24 5.06 16.68
C ALA A 84 1.69 4.10 17.79
N SER A 85 1.73 4.61 19.02
CA SER A 85 2.01 3.81 20.22
C SER A 85 0.79 3.00 20.64
N PHE A 86 1.02 1.85 21.28
CA PHE A 86 -0.07 1.04 21.81
C PHE A 86 0.37 0.16 22.98
N ALA A 87 -0.59 -0.19 23.83
CA ALA A 87 -0.39 -1.15 24.91
C ALA A 87 -0.82 -2.56 24.46
N LEU A 88 -0.08 -3.55 24.94
CA LEU A 88 -0.58 -4.93 24.97
C LEU A 88 -1.47 -5.12 26.19
N THR A 89 -2.38 -6.09 26.15
CA THR A 89 -3.16 -6.48 27.33
C THR A 89 -2.66 -7.82 27.87
N GLY A 90 -2.27 -7.85 29.14
CA GLY A 90 -1.66 -8.99 29.82
C GLY A 90 -0.31 -8.67 30.46
N THR A 91 0.32 -9.68 31.05
CA THR A 91 1.62 -9.55 31.71
C THR A 91 2.56 -10.64 31.21
N GLY A 92 3.76 -10.26 30.80
CA GLY A 92 4.78 -11.23 30.38
C GLY A 92 5.24 -12.08 31.56
N THR A 93 5.19 -13.40 31.41
CA THR A 93 5.64 -14.37 32.41
C THR A 93 6.45 -15.49 31.76
N GLY A 94 7.43 -16.03 32.48
CA GLY A 94 8.38 -17.00 31.92
C GLY A 94 9.18 -16.43 30.74
N MET A 95 9.64 -17.30 29.85
CA MET A 95 10.44 -16.92 28.67
C MET A 95 9.60 -16.51 27.45
N MET A 96 8.31 -16.87 27.42
CA MET A 96 7.40 -16.55 26.32
C MET A 96 5.99 -16.35 26.87
N SER A 97 5.27 -15.36 26.36
CA SER A 97 3.88 -15.11 26.71
C SER A 97 3.08 -14.62 25.52
N MET A 98 1.83 -15.08 25.45
CA MET A 98 0.82 -14.51 24.55
C MET A 98 0.17 -13.31 25.24
N PHE A 99 -0.06 -12.26 24.47
CA PHE A 99 -0.77 -11.08 24.91
C PHE A 99 -2.05 -10.92 24.10
N THR A 100 -3.03 -10.24 24.68
CA THR A 100 -4.14 -9.73 23.89
C THR A 100 -3.65 -8.50 23.12
N ALA A 101 -3.72 -8.57 21.80
CA ALA A 101 -3.30 -7.51 20.90
C ALA A 101 -4.32 -6.34 20.91
N PRO A 102 -3.92 -5.11 20.57
CA PRO A 102 -4.86 -3.99 20.45
C PRO A 102 -5.83 -4.25 19.29
N SER A 103 -7.14 -4.11 19.54
CA SER A 103 -8.19 -4.50 18.60
C SER A 103 -8.08 -3.78 17.25
N SER A 104 -7.90 -2.46 17.26
CA SER A 104 -7.71 -1.66 16.04
C SER A 104 -7.10 -0.31 16.37
N LEU A 105 -6.18 0.16 15.54
CA LEU A 105 -5.63 1.52 15.62
C LEU A 105 -5.81 2.21 14.28
N ALA A 106 -6.61 3.28 14.29
CA ALA A 106 -6.74 4.18 13.17
C ALA A 106 -5.49 5.08 13.07
N ASP A 107 -5.20 5.56 11.86
CA ASP A 107 -4.09 6.48 11.59
C ASP A 107 -2.75 5.98 12.15
N PHE A 108 -2.55 4.65 12.12
CA PHE A 108 -1.38 4.02 12.71
C PHE A 108 -0.09 4.52 12.06
N ILE A 109 -0.10 4.74 10.75
CA ILE A 109 1.03 5.30 10.01
C ILE A 109 0.52 6.03 8.76
N SER A 110 1.16 7.13 8.38
CA SER A 110 0.91 7.83 7.12
C SER A 110 2.17 7.81 6.26
N ILE A 111 2.02 7.53 4.96
CA ILE A 111 3.13 7.36 4.02
C ILE A 111 2.86 8.23 2.79
N THR A 112 3.70 9.22 2.56
CA THR A 112 3.69 10.02 1.33
C THR A 112 4.27 9.19 0.19
N VAL A 113 3.44 8.91 -0.82
CA VAL A 113 3.82 8.17 -2.03
C VAL A 113 3.81 9.09 -3.24
N ASN A 114 4.59 8.75 -4.26
CA ASN A 114 4.69 9.52 -5.50
C ASN A 114 4.77 8.64 -6.75
N GLN A 115 4.38 7.37 -6.63
CA GLN A 115 4.47 6.45 -7.75
C GLN A 115 3.36 6.75 -8.76
N PRO A 116 3.70 7.00 -10.04
CA PRO A 116 2.71 7.23 -11.06
C PRO A 116 2.00 5.93 -11.44
N TYR A 117 0.87 6.07 -12.13
CA TYR A 117 0.18 4.95 -12.74
C TYR A 117 1.12 4.17 -13.68
N PRO A 118 1.05 2.82 -13.73
CA PRO A 118 0.11 1.92 -13.04
C PRO A 118 0.58 1.40 -11.68
N ILE A 119 1.72 1.88 -11.17
CA ILE A 119 2.37 1.37 -9.94
C ILE A 119 1.78 2.03 -8.69
N GLY A 120 1.30 3.26 -8.82
CA GLY A 120 0.69 4.02 -7.74
C GLY A 120 -0.41 4.96 -8.22
N PRO A 121 -1.14 5.56 -7.27
CA PRO A 121 -2.24 6.49 -7.53
C PRO A 121 -1.74 7.92 -7.87
N GLY A 122 -0.44 8.11 -8.08
CA GLY A 122 0.21 9.41 -8.16
C GLY A 122 0.65 9.94 -6.78
N PRO A 123 1.06 11.23 -6.71
CA PRO A 123 1.39 11.89 -5.44
C PRO A 123 0.21 11.86 -4.48
N GLY A 124 0.46 11.50 -3.22
CA GLY A 124 -0.57 11.49 -2.18
C GLY A 124 -0.09 10.89 -0.88
N ILE A 125 -0.97 10.85 0.12
CA ILE A 125 -0.71 10.23 1.42
C ILE A 125 -1.56 8.97 1.51
N VAL A 126 -0.90 7.83 1.72
CA VAL A 126 -1.57 6.58 2.09
C VAL A 126 -1.64 6.53 3.62
N VAL A 127 -2.84 6.33 4.15
CA VAL A 127 -3.04 6.19 5.60
C VAL A 127 -3.28 4.72 5.94
N GLY A 128 -2.51 4.23 6.89
CA GLY A 128 -2.52 2.85 7.33
C GLY A 128 -3.29 2.67 8.63
N ASN A 129 -4.35 1.86 8.59
CA ASN A 129 -5.15 1.49 9.76
C ASN A 129 -4.90 0.02 10.06
N ILE A 130 -4.55 -0.33 11.31
CA ILE A 130 -4.23 -1.72 11.66
C ILE A 130 -5.33 -2.38 12.46
N THR A 131 -5.49 -3.69 12.27
CA THR A 131 -6.28 -4.58 13.12
C THR A 131 -5.37 -5.72 13.56
N SER A 132 -4.99 -5.72 14.83
CA SER A 132 -4.02 -6.71 15.34
C SER A 132 -4.71 -8.03 15.62
N THR A 133 -4.04 -9.12 15.28
CA THR A 133 -4.57 -10.48 15.42
C THR A 133 -3.78 -11.32 16.41
N VAL A 134 -2.46 -11.13 16.43
CA VAL A 134 -1.54 -11.88 17.28
C VAL A 134 -0.59 -10.91 17.94
N ALA A 135 -0.41 -11.06 19.25
CA ALA A 135 0.66 -10.42 19.99
C ALA A 135 1.32 -11.45 20.90
N PHE A 136 2.64 -11.55 20.83
CA PHE A 136 3.41 -12.37 21.75
C PHE A 136 4.70 -11.65 22.11
N GLY A 137 5.32 -12.09 23.19
CA GLY A 137 6.66 -11.64 23.54
C GLY A 137 7.50 -12.77 24.10
N THR A 138 8.81 -12.55 24.04
CA THR A 138 9.82 -13.43 24.60
C THR A 138 10.77 -12.63 25.47
N ASP A 139 11.24 -13.25 26.54
CA ASP A 139 12.27 -12.69 27.40
C ASP A 139 13.41 -13.69 27.53
N MET A 140 14.60 -13.23 27.16
CA MET A 140 15.85 -13.96 27.25
C MET A 140 16.71 -13.29 28.32
N PRO A 141 16.50 -13.59 29.61
CA PRO A 141 17.30 -13.02 30.67
C PRO A 141 18.73 -13.55 30.59
N SER A 142 19.69 -12.65 30.77
CA SER A 142 21.08 -12.99 31.06
C SER A 142 21.36 -12.62 32.51
N GLY A 143 22.09 -13.47 33.25
CA GLY A 143 22.34 -13.27 34.67
C GLY A 143 22.82 -11.86 35.01
N GLY A 144 22.43 -11.33 36.17
CA GLY A 144 22.81 -9.99 36.61
C GLY A 144 21.84 -8.85 36.21
N GLY A 145 20.63 -9.17 35.75
CA GLY A 145 19.61 -8.16 35.40
C GLY A 145 19.66 -7.69 33.94
N ASP A 146 20.58 -8.24 33.16
CA ASP A 146 20.67 -8.06 31.72
C ASP A 146 19.66 -8.98 31.00
N GLY A 147 19.37 -8.68 29.74
CA GLY A 147 18.52 -9.56 28.94
C GLY A 147 17.96 -8.88 27.71
N THR A 148 17.34 -9.68 26.85
CA THR A 148 16.65 -9.19 25.66
C THR A 148 15.18 -9.57 25.72
N THR A 149 14.33 -8.57 25.75
CA THR A 149 12.89 -8.72 25.62
C THR A 149 12.48 -8.34 24.20
N THR A 150 11.70 -9.20 23.56
CA THR A 150 11.13 -8.93 22.24
C THR A 150 9.61 -9.06 22.29
N TYR A 151 8.90 -8.10 21.72
CA TYR A 151 7.46 -8.19 21.47
C TYR A 151 7.22 -8.21 19.97
N THR A 152 6.28 -9.02 19.50
CA THR A 152 5.88 -9.06 18.09
C THR A 152 4.37 -8.99 18.00
N VAL A 153 3.88 -8.08 17.15
CA VAL A 153 2.47 -7.91 16.86
C VAL A 153 2.25 -7.98 15.37
N THR A 154 1.29 -8.80 14.96
CA THR A 154 0.93 -8.99 13.56
C THR A 154 -0.58 -8.89 13.35
N GLY A 155 -0.96 -8.53 12.14
CA GLY A 155 -2.36 -8.48 11.78
C GLY A 155 -2.59 -7.94 10.38
N THR A 156 -3.81 -7.50 10.14
CA THR A 156 -4.23 -6.92 8.87
C THR A 156 -4.10 -5.41 8.91
N MET A 157 -4.00 -4.83 7.73
CA MET A 157 -3.92 -3.40 7.52
C MET A 157 -4.86 -2.99 6.40
N LEU A 158 -5.62 -1.93 6.63
CA LEU A 158 -6.37 -1.21 5.61
C LEU A 158 -5.56 0.03 5.23
N PHE A 159 -5.26 0.15 3.94
CA PHE A 159 -4.60 1.30 3.34
C PHE A 159 -5.67 2.17 2.70
N ASP A 160 -5.94 3.32 3.31
CA ASP A 160 -6.75 4.39 2.75
C ASP A 160 -5.92 5.09 1.67
N GLU A 161 -6.42 5.01 0.43
CA GLU A 161 -5.69 5.45 -0.74
C GLU A 161 -5.99 6.90 -1.12
N PRO A 162 -4.96 7.67 -1.50
CA PRO A 162 -5.18 9.05 -1.92
C PRO A 162 -5.93 9.11 -3.25
N ASN A 163 -6.37 10.32 -3.62
CA ASN A 163 -6.91 10.65 -4.94
C ASN A 163 -8.19 9.88 -5.31
N GLY A 164 -8.95 9.38 -4.33
CA GLY A 164 -10.21 8.67 -4.54
C GLY A 164 -10.05 7.26 -5.11
N TYR A 165 -8.84 6.69 -5.03
CA TYR A 165 -8.64 5.27 -5.28
C TYR A 165 -9.29 4.45 -4.17
N PRO A 166 -9.75 3.22 -4.46
CA PRO A 166 -10.35 2.38 -3.44
C PRO A 166 -9.32 1.98 -2.39
N ASP A 167 -9.77 1.87 -1.14
CA ASP A 167 -8.96 1.32 -0.05
C ASP A 167 -8.49 -0.09 -0.36
N LEU A 168 -7.30 -0.42 0.11
CA LEU A 168 -6.65 -1.69 -0.17
C LEU A 168 -6.29 -2.41 1.11
N PHE A 169 -6.31 -3.74 1.04
CA PHE A 169 -5.98 -4.58 2.17
C PHE A 169 -4.53 -5.03 2.12
N GLY A 170 -4.00 -5.32 3.28
CA GLY A 170 -2.71 -5.96 3.43
C GLY A 170 -2.47 -6.42 4.85
N THR A 171 -1.20 -6.58 5.17
CA THR A 171 -0.75 -7.10 6.46
C THR A 171 0.36 -6.23 7.02
N PHE A 172 0.47 -6.22 8.34
CA PHE A 172 1.59 -5.63 9.03
C PHE A 172 2.20 -6.62 10.02
N SER A 173 3.48 -6.42 10.30
CA SER A 173 4.22 -7.07 11.39
C SER A 173 5.14 -6.04 12.01
N ILE A 174 4.98 -5.78 13.30
CA ILE A 174 5.86 -4.91 14.07
C ILE A 174 6.52 -5.69 15.20
N GLY A 175 7.84 -5.63 15.26
CA GLY A 175 8.64 -6.18 16.34
C GLY A 175 9.29 -5.07 17.14
N PHE A 176 9.33 -5.22 18.46
CA PHE A 176 9.98 -4.33 19.40
C PHE A 176 11.05 -5.12 20.15
N THR A 177 12.27 -4.59 20.23
CA THR A 177 13.36 -5.22 20.94
C THR A 177 13.92 -4.26 21.98
N ARG A 178 13.94 -4.71 23.22
CA ARG A 178 14.58 -4.04 24.36
C ARG A 178 15.73 -4.91 24.83
N SER A 179 16.95 -4.41 24.73
CA SER A 179 18.14 -5.07 25.27
C SER A 179 18.68 -4.29 26.45
N VAL A 180 18.99 -5.00 27.54
CA VAL A 180 19.70 -4.47 28.71
C VAL A 180 21.05 -5.18 28.78
N THR A 181 22.13 -4.41 28.78
CA THR A 181 23.49 -4.96 28.85
C THR A 181 24.38 -4.06 29.70
N GLY A 182 24.90 -4.58 30.81
CA GLY A 182 25.69 -3.80 31.76
C GLY A 182 24.95 -2.57 32.29
N GLY A 183 23.62 -2.67 32.45
CA GLY A 183 22.74 -1.56 32.86
C GLY A 183 22.43 -0.52 31.77
N GLN A 184 22.97 -0.66 30.56
CA GLN A 184 22.59 0.18 29.41
C GLN A 184 21.35 -0.40 28.73
N VAL A 185 20.37 0.46 28.41
CA VAL A 185 19.13 0.05 27.74
C VAL A 185 19.17 0.52 26.28
N SER A 186 19.02 -0.43 25.35
CA SER A 186 18.85 -0.17 23.92
C SER A 186 17.48 -0.66 23.47
N GLN A 187 16.73 0.21 22.78
CA GLN A 187 15.35 -0.06 22.39
C GLN A 187 15.11 0.33 20.94
N SER A 188 14.58 -0.61 20.17
CA SER A 188 14.30 -0.41 18.76
C SER A 188 13.03 -1.14 18.34
N TYR A 189 12.54 -0.80 17.16
CA TYR A 189 11.47 -1.54 16.51
C TYR A 189 11.79 -1.75 15.03
N ASN A 190 11.21 -2.81 14.47
CA ASN A 190 11.13 -3.05 13.04
C ASN A 190 9.67 -3.18 12.63
N LEU A 191 9.30 -2.57 11.51
CA LEU A 191 7.96 -2.64 10.96
C LEU A 191 8.05 -3.14 9.52
N SER A 192 7.21 -4.10 9.17
CA SER A 192 7.00 -4.57 7.81
C SER A 192 5.53 -4.43 7.44
N LEU A 193 5.30 -3.80 6.30
CA LEU A 193 3.99 -3.64 5.68
C LEU A 193 3.99 -4.36 4.35
N GLN A 194 2.92 -5.08 4.07
CA GLN A 194 2.68 -5.69 2.76
C GLN A 194 1.29 -5.30 2.31
N LYS A 195 1.22 -4.64 1.17
CA LYS A 195 -0.02 -4.19 0.55
C LYS A 195 -0.37 -5.07 -0.63
N SER A 196 -1.63 -5.52 -0.68
CA SER A 196 -2.17 -6.34 -1.76
C SER A 196 -3.21 -5.53 -2.53
N GLY A 197 -2.97 -5.30 -3.82
CA GLY A 197 -3.89 -4.55 -4.67
C GLY A 197 -3.99 -5.15 -6.06
N LEU A 198 -5.14 -5.73 -6.36
CA LEU A 198 -5.64 -5.92 -7.73
C LEU A 198 -6.95 -5.14 -7.80
N THR A 199 -6.93 -3.99 -8.48
CA THR A 199 -8.19 -3.33 -8.88
C THR A 199 -8.52 -3.83 -10.28
N VAL A 200 -9.49 -4.73 -10.36
CA VAL A 200 -10.05 -5.15 -11.65
C VAL A 200 -11.07 -4.08 -12.06
N PRO A 201 -10.94 -3.48 -13.25
CA PRO A 201 -11.95 -2.56 -13.75
C PRO A 201 -13.34 -3.20 -13.76
N GLU A 202 -14.35 -2.48 -13.26
CA GLU A 202 -15.71 -2.99 -13.25
C GLU A 202 -16.22 -3.28 -14.68
N PRO A 203 -16.98 -4.37 -14.90
CA PRO A 203 -17.50 -4.74 -16.23
C PRO A 203 -18.38 -3.67 -16.89
N SER A 204 -18.93 -2.74 -16.11
CA SER A 204 -19.84 -1.67 -16.54
C SER A 204 -19.20 -0.68 -17.52
N ALA A 205 -17.90 -0.40 -17.38
CA ALA A 205 -17.17 0.46 -18.32
C ALA A 205 -17.06 -0.18 -19.73
N ILE A 206 -17.02 -1.51 -19.80
CA ILE A 206 -16.91 -2.27 -21.05
C ILE A 206 -18.28 -2.36 -21.74
N LEU A 207 -19.37 -2.55 -20.98
CA LEU A 207 -20.74 -2.57 -21.55
C LEU A 207 -21.20 -1.20 -22.07
N GLY A 208 -20.80 -0.10 -21.43
CA GLY A 208 -21.11 1.25 -21.91
C GLY A 208 -20.51 1.53 -23.30
N ILE A 209 -19.33 1.00 -23.58
CA ILE A 209 -18.65 1.13 -24.88
C ILE A 209 -19.32 0.26 -25.95
N LEU A 210 -19.74 -0.97 -25.60
CA LEU A 210 -20.48 -1.83 -26.54
C LEU A 210 -21.87 -1.29 -26.88
N ALA A 211 -22.58 -0.70 -25.91
CA ALA A 211 -23.90 -0.11 -26.15
C ALA A 211 -23.81 1.10 -27.09
N VAL A 212 -22.78 1.95 -26.96
CA VAL A 212 -22.58 3.11 -27.85
C VAL A 212 -22.17 2.69 -29.26
N ALA A 213 -21.36 1.65 -29.42
CA ALA A 213 -21.05 1.06 -30.73
C ALA A 213 -22.28 0.37 -31.37
N GLY A 214 -23.15 -0.25 -30.56
CA GLY A 214 -24.38 -0.90 -31.02
C GLY A 214 -25.48 0.07 -31.44
N VAL A 215 -25.60 1.22 -30.78
CA VAL A 215 -26.59 2.26 -31.13
C VAL A 215 -26.20 3.01 -32.41
N GLY A 216 -24.90 3.22 -32.66
CA GLY A 216 -24.41 3.86 -33.89
C GLY A 216 -24.58 3.01 -35.16
N ALA A 217 -24.58 1.68 -35.04
CA ALA A 217 -24.76 0.76 -36.17
C ALA A 217 -26.24 0.53 -36.56
N PHE A 218 -27.20 0.76 -35.66
CA PHE A 218 -28.63 0.54 -35.92
C PHE A 218 -29.43 1.79 -36.28
N ALA A 219 -28.86 3.00 -36.14
CA ALA A 219 -29.55 4.23 -36.54
C ALA A 219 -29.51 4.50 -38.06
N ARG A 220 -28.72 3.75 -38.86
CA ARG A 220 -28.61 3.95 -40.32
C ARG A 220 -29.37 2.90 -41.13
N ARG A 221 -30.64 2.65 -40.81
CA ARG A 221 -31.61 2.13 -41.79
C ARG A 221 -33.05 2.46 -41.41
N LYS A 222 -33.50 3.69 -41.67
CA LYS A 222 -34.89 3.94 -42.03
C LYS A 222 -34.93 4.90 -43.22
N SER A 223 -35.68 4.41 -44.23
CA SER A 223 -36.18 4.99 -45.49
C SER A 223 -35.83 6.43 -45.82
#